data_AF-A0A1A0NFR6-F1
#
_entry.id   AF-A0A1A0NFR6-F1
#
_cell.length_a   1.000
_cell.length_b   1.000
_cell.length_c   1.000
_cell.angle_alpha   90.00
_cell.angle_beta   90.00
_cell.angle_gamma   90.00
#
_symmetry.space_group_name_H-M   'P 1'
#
loop_
_entity.id
_entity.type
_entity.pdbx_description
1 polymer ?
#
loop_
_entity_poly.entity_id
_entity_poly.type
_entity_poly.pdbx_seq_one_letter_code
_entity_poly.pdbx_strand_id
1 'polypeptide(L)'
;MVATLVYGLITVVLQVIINLLEAAVSPGVSSYTSDSSGFSYGWSSSMGLSGILISIVGWFVSLIVGAAIQSAYLSGVLDIANGQQVSVGSFFRPRNIGQVVVAGLIVGIITTIGLFLCVIPGLLASIMLIFTVVALLDRNLSAADAVKTSFDTTKANFGNAFLTWLVMVATVLVGALLCGVGLLVAVPVATLFLVYAWRRISGGQVAPLTP
;
A
#
# COMPACT_ATOMS: atom_id res chain seq x y z
N MET A 1 -8.98 0.89 -14.24
CA MET A 1 -7.87 1.59 -14.91
C MET A 1 -7.94 3.11 -14.71
N VAL A 2 -9.07 3.77 -14.98
CA VAL A 2 -9.18 5.23 -14.71
C VAL A 2 -8.96 5.57 -13.22
N ALA A 3 -9.58 4.82 -12.30
CA ALA A 3 -9.39 5.04 -10.86
C ALA A 3 -7.92 4.86 -10.42
N THR A 4 -7.22 3.82 -10.93
CA THR A 4 -5.81 3.57 -10.58
C THR A 4 -4.88 4.64 -11.13
N LEU A 5 -5.15 5.17 -12.33
CA LEU A 5 -4.44 6.32 -12.88
C LEU A 5 -4.63 7.58 -12.05
N VAL A 6 -5.88 7.91 -11.67
CA VAL A 6 -6.18 9.08 -10.85
C VAL A 6 -5.49 8.97 -9.49
N TYR A 7 -5.53 7.80 -8.85
CA TYR A 7 -4.84 7.60 -7.59
C TYR A 7 -3.33 7.65 -7.70
N GLY A 8 -2.75 7.04 -8.75
CA GLY A 8 -1.31 7.16 -9.01
C GLY A 8 -0.88 8.60 -9.25
N LEU A 9 -1.68 9.40 -9.97
CA LEU A 9 -1.41 10.82 -10.16
C LEU A 9 -1.48 11.59 -8.84
N ILE A 10 -2.50 11.35 -8.02
CA ILE A 10 -2.65 11.99 -6.70
C ILE A 10 -1.44 11.70 -5.82
N THR A 11 -0.99 10.45 -5.74
CA THR A 11 0.17 10.08 -4.91
C THR A 11 1.47 10.67 -5.43
N VAL A 12 1.68 10.67 -6.75
CA VAL A 12 2.88 11.29 -7.37
C VAL A 12 2.89 12.79 -7.13
N VAL A 13 1.77 13.49 -7.38
CA VAL A 13 1.66 14.94 -7.18
C VAL A 13 1.89 15.29 -5.70
N LEU A 14 1.27 14.54 -4.78
CA LEU A 14 1.48 14.72 -3.34
C LEU A 14 2.96 14.57 -2.97
N GLN A 15 3.62 13.52 -3.47
CA GLN A 15 5.02 13.26 -3.18
C GLN A 15 5.94 14.34 -3.77
N VAL A 16 5.66 14.82 -4.98
CA VAL A 16 6.39 15.94 -5.60
C VAL A 16 6.23 17.20 -4.75
N ILE A 17 5.02 17.52 -4.28
CA ILE A 17 4.77 18.68 -3.41
C ILE A 17 5.58 18.57 -2.12
N ILE A 18 5.57 17.40 -1.46
CA ILE A 18 6.34 17.19 -0.23
C ILE A 18 7.84 17.39 -0.49
N ASN A 19 8.39 16.79 -1.55
CA ASN A 19 9.81 16.96 -1.90
C ASN A 19 10.17 18.42 -2.23
N LEU A 20 9.28 19.17 -2.90
CA LEU A 20 9.51 20.59 -3.20
C LEU A 20 9.51 21.45 -1.94
N LEU A 21 8.61 21.15 -0.99
CA LEU A 21 8.57 21.83 0.31
C LEU A 21 9.85 21.53 1.13
N GLU A 22 10.31 20.27 1.11
CA GLU A 22 11.58 19.89 1.74
C GLU A 22 12.77 20.59 1.09
N ALA A 23 12.84 20.64 -0.24
CA ALA A 23 13.90 21.33 -0.96
C ALA A 23 13.92 22.85 -0.70
N ALA A 24 12.75 23.47 -0.48
CA ALA A 24 12.64 24.90 -0.17
C ALA A 24 13.18 25.23 1.23
N VAL A 25 13.11 24.29 2.17
CA VAL A 25 13.46 24.50 3.59
C VAL A 25 14.79 23.86 3.97
N SER A 26 15.25 22.90 3.18
CA SER A 26 16.55 22.23 3.28
C SER A 26 17.21 22.19 1.90
N PRO A 27 17.69 23.33 1.38
CA PRO A 27 18.30 23.38 0.05
C PRO A 27 19.50 22.44 -0.03
N GLY A 28 19.48 21.53 -1.01
CA GLY A 28 20.64 20.70 -1.31
C GLY A 28 21.73 21.55 -1.97
N VAL A 29 22.98 21.33 -1.57
CA VAL A 29 24.15 21.89 -2.25
C VAL A 29 24.65 20.84 -3.24
N SER A 30 24.71 21.23 -4.51
CA SER A 30 25.35 20.42 -5.55
C SER A 30 26.77 20.93 -5.77
N SER A 31 27.74 20.03 -5.72
CA SER A 31 29.13 20.30 -6.04
C SER A 31 29.54 19.50 -7.27
N TYR A 32 30.27 20.15 -8.17
CA TYR A 32 30.90 19.51 -9.31
C TYR A 32 32.39 19.82 -9.27
N THR A 33 33.20 18.77 -9.36
CA THR A 33 34.65 18.90 -9.45
C THR A 33 35.12 18.11 -10.66
N SER A 34 35.75 18.81 -11.60
CA SER A 34 36.37 18.20 -12.78
C SER A 34 37.87 18.40 -12.67
N ASP A 35 38.64 17.31 -12.67
CA ASP A 35 40.10 17.33 -12.71
C ASP A 35 40.62 16.51 -13.90
N SER A 36 41.95 16.34 -14.00
CA SER A 36 42.59 15.56 -15.07
C SER A 36 42.34 14.05 -14.99
N SER A 37 41.84 13.54 -13.87
CA SER A 37 41.56 12.13 -13.59
C SER A 37 40.07 11.77 -13.71
N GLY A 38 39.17 12.75 -13.75
CA GLY A 38 37.75 12.51 -14.06
C GLY A 38 36.80 13.65 -13.66
N PHE A 39 35.52 13.36 -13.85
CA PHE A 39 34.41 14.22 -13.43
C PHE A 39 33.71 13.61 -12.21
N SER A 40 33.51 14.41 -11.17
CA SER A 40 32.77 14.02 -9.96
C SER A 40 31.59 14.96 -9.70
N TYR A 41 30.44 14.35 -9.39
CA TYR A 41 29.22 15.02 -8.99
C TYR A 41 28.88 14.61 -7.57
N GLY A 42 28.71 15.59 -6.69
CA GLY A 42 28.28 15.41 -5.31
C GLY A 42 26.98 16.16 -5.05
N TRP A 43 26.05 15.52 -4.34
CA TRP A 43 24.86 16.17 -3.80
C TRP A 43 24.85 15.99 -2.28
N SER A 44 24.74 17.09 -1.55
CA SER A 44 24.61 17.05 -0.09
C SER A 44 23.42 17.90 0.35
N SER A 45 22.62 17.38 1.28
CA SER A 45 21.54 18.11 1.91
C SER A 45 21.61 17.91 3.41
N SER A 46 21.65 18.98 4.19
CA SER A 46 21.55 18.90 5.64
C SER A 46 20.09 19.02 6.05
N MET A 47 19.47 17.95 6.55
CA MET A 47 18.13 18.02 7.11
C MET A 47 18.14 18.86 8.39
N GLY A 48 17.82 20.15 8.27
CA GLY A 48 17.56 21.02 9.41
C GLY A 48 16.27 20.60 10.13
N LEU A 49 16.05 21.13 11.34
CA LEU A 49 14.84 20.88 12.14
C LEU A 49 13.55 21.12 11.32
N SER A 50 13.52 22.17 10.50
CA SER A 50 12.39 22.49 9.65
C SER A 50 12.15 21.45 8.54
N GLY A 51 13.20 20.85 7.98
CA GLY A 51 13.09 19.73 7.05
C GLY A 51 12.50 18.49 7.73
N ILE A 52 12.97 18.16 8.94
CA ILE A 52 12.45 17.03 9.74
C ILE A 52 10.94 17.21 10.02
N LEU A 53 10.51 18.42 10.40
CA LEU A 53 9.09 18.69 10.65
C LEU A 53 8.23 18.50 9.41
N ILE A 54 8.71 18.97 8.24
CA ILE A 54 8.00 18.79 6.96
C ILE A 54 7.92 17.31 6.58
N SER A 55 9.00 16.55 6.77
CA SER A 55 9.00 15.10 6.49
C SER A 55 8.00 14.36 7.39
N ILE A 56 7.92 14.71 8.68
CA ILE A 56 6.95 14.11 9.61
C ILE A 56 5.52 14.42 9.16
N VAL A 57 5.21 15.70 8.90
CA VAL A 57 3.87 16.11 8.45
C VAL A 57 3.52 15.47 7.10
N GLY A 58 4.46 15.49 6.16
CA GLY A 58 4.32 14.85 4.84
C GLY A 58 4.05 13.35 4.96
N TRP A 59 4.74 12.65 5.87
CA TRP A 59 4.48 11.25 6.14
C TRP A 59 3.05 11.00 6.65
N PHE A 60 2.56 11.80 7.60
CA PHE A 60 1.19 11.68 8.09
C PHE A 60 0.15 11.98 7.01
N VAL A 61 0.36 13.01 6.19
CA VAL A 61 -0.54 13.34 5.08
C VAL A 61 -0.58 12.21 4.05
N SER A 62 0.58 11.69 3.66
CA SER A 62 0.69 10.54 2.75
C SER A 62 0.03 9.29 3.32
N LEU A 63 0.11 9.07 4.64
CA LEU A 63 -0.57 7.97 5.31
C LEU A 63 -2.09 8.09 5.20
N ILE A 64 -2.65 9.26 5.51
CA ILE A 64 -4.10 9.50 5.44
C ILE A 64 -4.62 9.35 4.00
N VAL A 65 -3.91 9.95 3.03
CA VAL A 65 -4.27 9.86 1.61
C VAL A 65 -4.18 8.42 1.12
N GLY A 66 -3.09 7.72 1.45
CA GLY A 66 -2.89 6.31 1.11
C GLY A 66 -3.99 5.41 1.68
N ALA A 67 -4.36 5.59 2.95
CA ALA A 67 -5.46 4.85 3.59
C ALA A 67 -6.82 5.17 2.96
N ALA A 68 -7.09 6.43 2.61
CA ALA A 68 -8.32 6.81 1.92
C ALA A 68 -8.42 6.14 0.55
N ILE A 69 -7.34 6.19 -0.24
CA ILE A 69 -7.24 5.52 -1.55
C ILE A 69 -7.44 4.02 -1.39
N GLN A 70 -6.71 3.38 -0.48
CA GLN A 70 -6.79 1.95 -0.24
C GLN A 70 -8.20 1.52 0.18
N SER A 71 -8.84 2.29 1.07
CA SER A 71 -10.20 2.02 1.53
C SER A 71 -11.24 2.13 0.41
N ALA A 72 -11.16 3.17 -0.43
CA ALA A 72 -12.09 3.41 -1.51
C ALA A 72 -11.93 2.36 -2.63
N TYR A 73 -10.67 2.04 -2.94
CA TYR A 73 -10.34 1.07 -3.96
C TYR A 73 -10.80 -0.35 -3.59
N LEU A 74 -10.48 -0.81 -2.38
CA LEU A 74 -10.93 -2.12 -1.89
C LEU A 74 -12.44 -2.21 -1.75
N SER A 75 -13.11 -1.12 -1.32
CA SER A 75 -14.58 -1.10 -1.25
C SER A 75 -15.21 -1.29 -2.63
N GLY A 76 -14.73 -0.58 -3.65
CA GLY A 76 -15.22 -0.76 -5.02
C GLY A 76 -14.99 -2.17 -5.57
N VAL A 77 -13.86 -2.80 -5.23
CA VAL A 77 -13.60 -4.22 -5.62
C VAL A 77 -14.52 -5.19 -4.87
N LEU A 78 -14.79 -4.95 -3.59
CA LEU A 78 -15.74 -5.75 -2.81
C LEU A 78 -17.16 -5.60 -3.34
N ASP A 79 -17.58 -4.40 -3.76
CA ASP A 79 -18.88 -4.15 -4.39
C ASP A 79 -19.03 -4.94 -5.70
N ILE A 80 -17.99 -4.97 -6.55
CA ILE A 80 -17.94 -5.83 -7.75
C ILE A 80 -18.14 -7.29 -7.36
N ALA A 81 -17.37 -7.76 -6.38
CA ALA A 81 -17.42 -9.14 -5.95
C ALA A 81 -18.78 -9.50 -5.31
N ASN A 82 -19.52 -8.51 -4.79
CA ASN A 82 -20.90 -8.66 -4.29
C ASN A 82 -21.98 -8.58 -5.39
N GLY A 83 -21.59 -8.47 -6.67
CA GLY A 83 -22.52 -8.37 -7.78
C GLY A 83 -23.27 -7.03 -7.86
N GLN A 84 -22.78 -5.99 -7.17
CA GLN A 84 -23.35 -4.65 -7.26
C GLN A 84 -22.93 -3.97 -8.57
N GLN A 85 -23.82 -3.17 -9.17
CA GLN A 85 -23.45 -2.33 -10.32
C GLN A 85 -22.47 -1.25 -9.86
N VAL A 86 -21.22 -1.37 -10.28
CA VAL A 86 -20.20 -0.38 -9.99
C VAL A 86 -20.03 0.61 -11.15
N SER A 87 -20.05 1.89 -10.82
CA SER A 87 -19.57 2.94 -11.71
C SER A 87 -18.15 3.35 -11.29
N VAL A 88 -17.44 4.07 -12.16
CA VAL A 88 -16.11 4.64 -11.82
C VAL A 88 -16.17 5.45 -10.52
N GLY A 89 -17.31 6.11 -10.22
CA GLY A 89 -17.53 6.85 -8.98
C GLY A 89 -17.64 5.99 -7.71
N SER A 90 -17.95 4.69 -7.80
CA SER A 90 -17.97 3.79 -6.63
C SER A 90 -16.56 3.61 -6.05
N PHE A 91 -15.53 3.57 -6.90
CA PHE A 91 -14.14 3.49 -6.46
C PHE A 91 -13.66 4.71 -5.68
N PHE A 92 -14.34 5.86 -5.81
CA PHE A 92 -14.03 7.10 -5.10
C PHE A 92 -14.87 7.32 -3.84
N ARG A 93 -15.59 6.29 -3.36
CA ARG A 93 -16.34 6.34 -2.10
C ARG A 93 -15.57 5.61 -1.00
N PRO A 94 -14.67 6.31 -0.28
CA PRO A 94 -13.95 5.69 0.82
C PRO A 94 -14.91 5.30 1.94
N ARG A 95 -14.68 4.11 2.51
CA ARG A 95 -15.45 3.56 3.63
C ARG A 95 -14.51 3.26 4.78
N ASN A 96 -14.92 3.63 6.00
CA ASN A 96 -14.16 3.34 7.22
C ASN A 96 -12.68 3.83 7.19
N ILE A 97 -12.39 4.99 6.58
CA ILE A 97 -11.01 5.52 6.44
C ILE A 97 -10.27 5.51 7.77
N GLY A 98 -10.92 5.97 8.85
CA GLY A 98 -10.29 6.02 10.17
C GLY A 98 -9.83 4.64 10.66
N GLN A 99 -10.65 3.60 10.45
CA GLN A 99 -10.26 2.24 10.81
C GLN A 99 -9.19 1.68 9.88
N VAL A 100 -9.19 2.02 8.59
CA VAL A 100 -8.12 1.64 7.65
C VAL A 100 -6.79 2.32 8.00
N VAL A 101 -6.81 3.59 8.40
CA VAL A 101 -5.63 4.31 8.92
C VAL A 101 -5.07 3.60 10.15
N VAL A 102 -5.93 3.30 11.13
CA VAL A 102 -5.52 2.63 12.37
C VAL A 102 -4.99 1.21 12.08
N ALA A 103 -5.66 0.45 11.22
CA ALA A 103 -5.20 -0.87 10.81
C ALA A 103 -3.85 -0.81 10.09
N GLY A 104 -3.68 0.14 9.17
CA GLY A 104 -2.42 0.40 8.48
C GLY A 104 -1.29 0.75 9.44
N LEU A 105 -1.55 1.59 10.45
CA LEU A 105 -0.60 1.92 11.51
C LEU A 105 -0.23 0.70 12.34
N ILE A 106 -1.20 -0.11 12.78
CA ILE A 106 -0.94 -1.33 13.57
C ILE A 106 -0.08 -2.30 12.76
N VAL A 107 -0.48 -2.60 11.52
CA VAL A 107 0.27 -3.51 10.63
C VAL A 107 1.66 -2.96 10.33
N GLY A 108 1.77 -1.65 10.07
CA GLY A 108 3.04 -0.98 9.80
C GLY A 108 4.00 -1.05 10.99
N ILE A 109 3.52 -0.79 12.21
CA ILE A 109 4.31 -0.89 13.44
C ILE A 109 4.75 -2.33 13.67
N ILE A 110 3.84 -3.32 13.56
CA ILE A 110 4.17 -4.74 13.74
C ILE A 110 5.24 -5.17 12.73
N THR A 111 5.07 -4.79 11.46
CA THR A 111 6.00 -5.16 10.39
C THR A 111 7.36 -4.49 10.58
N THR A 112 7.39 -3.21 10.97
CA THR A 112 8.63 -2.45 11.19
C THR A 112 9.40 -3.00 12.39
N ILE A 113 8.71 -3.25 13.51
CA ILE A 113 9.31 -3.89 14.69
C ILE A 113 9.82 -5.29 14.33
N GLY A 114 9.03 -6.05 13.57
CA GLY A 114 9.43 -7.36 13.05
C GLY A 114 10.72 -7.27 12.27
N LEU A 115 10.78 -6.41 11.25
CA LEU A 115 11.98 -6.20 10.43
C LEU A 115 13.20 -5.74 11.23
N PHE A 116 12.99 -4.89 12.25
CA PHE A 116 14.06 -4.40 13.12
C PHE A 116 14.62 -5.49 14.05
N LEU A 117 13.76 -6.38 14.57
CA LEU A 117 14.17 -7.49 15.42
C LEU A 117 14.94 -8.56 14.65
N CYS A 118 14.49 -8.90 13.43
CA CYS A 118 15.15 -9.75 12.43
C CYS A 118 14.32 -9.69 11.13
N VAL A 119 14.93 -9.77 9.94
CA VAL A 119 14.16 -9.73 8.67
C VAL A 119 13.06 -10.81 8.61
N ILE A 120 13.31 -11.98 9.21
CA ILE A 120 12.39 -13.13 9.24
C ILE A 120 11.04 -12.80 9.93
N PRO A 121 10.99 -12.31 11.19
CA PRO A 121 9.72 -11.94 11.83
C PRO A 121 8.95 -10.85 11.10
N GLY A 122 9.63 -9.88 10.48
CA GLY A 122 8.98 -8.88 9.63
C GLY A 122 8.30 -9.49 8.40
N LEU A 123 8.98 -10.43 7.74
CA LEU A 123 8.42 -11.16 6.61
C LEU A 123 7.20 -11.98 7.02
N LEU A 124 7.30 -12.73 8.13
CA LEU A 124 6.22 -13.54 8.64
C LEU A 124 4.99 -12.67 8.99
N ALA A 125 5.20 -11.55 9.67
CA ALA A 125 4.13 -10.60 9.97
C ALA A 125 3.44 -10.10 8.70
N SER A 126 4.20 -9.78 7.64
CA SER A 126 3.62 -9.33 6.37
C SER A 126 2.73 -10.38 5.70
N ILE A 127 3.09 -11.67 5.82
CA ILE A 127 2.27 -12.78 5.33
C ILE A 127 1.02 -12.93 6.19
N MET A 128 1.15 -12.91 7.52
CA MET A 128 0.03 -13.12 8.45
C MET A 128 -1.00 -11.98 8.44
N LEU A 129 -0.56 -10.78 8.11
CA LEU A 129 -1.39 -9.57 8.13
C LEU A 129 -1.87 -9.12 6.75
N ILE A 130 -1.60 -9.90 5.68
CA ILE A 130 -1.93 -9.55 4.30
C ILE A 130 -3.43 -9.29 4.06
N PHE A 131 -4.30 -9.95 4.82
CA PHE A 131 -5.75 -9.85 4.66
C PHE A 131 -6.42 -8.80 5.56
N THR A 132 -5.65 -8.09 6.41
CA THR A 132 -6.20 -7.18 7.43
C THR A 132 -7.19 -6.17 6.87
N VAL A 133 -6.80 -5.42 5.83
CA VAL A 133 -7.65 -4.36 5.27
C VAL A 133 -8.88 -4.93 4.54
N VAL A 134 -8.73 -6.09 3.89
CA VAL A 134 -9.85 -6.79 3.24
C VAL A 134 -10.85 -7.27 4.28
N ALA A 135 -10.38 -7.92 5.36
CA ALA A 135 -11.22 -8.39 6.45
C ALA A 135 -11.97 -7.23 7.15
N LEU A 136 -11.29 -6.10 7.35
CA LEU A 136 -11.86 -4.89 7.91
C LEU A 136 -13.05 -4.39 7.10
N LEU A 137 -12.88 -4.28 5.78
CA LEU A 137 -13.90 -3.72 4.89
C LEU A 137 -15.01 -4.72 4.58
N ASP A 138 -14.67 -5.99 4.34
CA ASP A 138 -15.61 -7.06 4.00
C ASP A 138 -16.53 -7.40 5.17
N ARG A 139 -16.00 -7.44 6.40
CA ARG A 139 -16.76 -7.79 7.61
C ARG A 139 -17.09 -6.60 8.51
N ASN A 140 -16.78 -5.38 8.08
CA ASN A 140 -16.98 -4.13 8.85
C ASN A 140 -16.38 -4.18 10.28
N LEU A 141 -15.21 -4.79 10.42
CA LEU A 141 -14.55 -4.99 11.72
C LEU A 141 -13.83 -3.71 12.20
N SER A 142 -13.57 -3.64 13.50
CA SER A 142 -12.59 -2.70 14.04
C SER A 142 -11.17 -3.05 13.56
N ALA A 143 -10.26 -2.08 13.57
CA ALA A 143 -8.87 -2.30 13.14
C ALA A 143 -8.18 -3.44 13.91
N ALA A 144 -8.37 -3.51 15.23
CA ALA A 144 -7.79 -4.56 16.06
C ALA A 144 -8.39 -5.94 15.75
N ASP A 145 -9.72 -6.02 15.59
CA ASP A 145 -10.40 -7.26 15.25
C ASP A 145 -10.05 -7.74 13.85
N ALA A 146 -9.82 -6.81 12.91
CA ALA A 146 -9.39 -7.12 11.55
C ALA A 146 -7.97 -7.71 11.52
N VAL A 147 -7.04 -7.17 12.32
CA VAL A 147 -5.68 -7.70 12.47
C VAL A 147 -5.73 -9.12 13.02
N LYS A 148 -6.51 -9.34 14.10
CA LYS A 148 -6.69 -10.67 14.69
C LYS A 148 -7.31 -11.65 13.69
N THR A 149 -8.35 -11.21 12.98
CA THR A 149 -9.03 -12.02 11.97
C THR A 149 -8.08 -12.42 10.84
N SER A 150 -7.23 -11.49 10.36
CA SER A 150 -6.21 -11.80 9.35
C SER A 150 -5.22 -12.85 9.85
N PHE A 151 -4.75 -12.69 11.09
CA PHE A 151 -3.80 -13.61 11.70
C PHE A 151 -4.39 -15.02 11.84
N ASP A 152 -5.59 -15.14 12.40
CA ASP A 152 -6.26 -16.43 12.62
C ASP A 152 -6.58 -17.12 11.28
N THR A 153 -7.06 -16.37 10.30
CA THR A 153 -7.36 -16.88 8.94
C THR A 153 -6.09 -17.36 8.24
N THR A 154 -5.02 -16.58 8.31
CA THR A 154 -3.73 -16.93 7.71
C THR A 154 -3.11 -18.12 8.41
N LYS A 155 -3.18 -18.19 9.75
CA LYS A 155 -2.66 -19.31 10.53
C LYS A 155 -3.34 -20.63 10.15
N ALA A 156 -4.66 -20.61 9.97
CA ALA A 156 -5.43 -21.78 9.56
C ALA A 156 -5.10 -22.23 8.12
N ASN A 157 -4.68 -21.30 7.25
CA ASN A 157 -4.46 -21.55 5.83
C ASN A 157 -3.13 -20.96 5.32
N PHE A 158 -2.04 -21.26 6.04
CA PHE A 158 -0.76 -20.59 5.82
C PHE A 158 -0.22 -20.77 4.40
N GLY A 159 -0.35 -21.97 3.82
CA GLY A 159 0.13 -22.24 2.46
C GLY A 159 -0.54 -21.34 1.40
N ASN A 160 -1.86 -21.18 1.47
CA ASN A 160 -2.60 -20.34 0.54
C ASN A 160 -2.32 -18.85 0.77
N ALA A 161 -2.17 -18.43 2.03
CA ALA A 161 -1.79 -17.06 2.37
C ALA A 161 -0.37 -16.72 1.89
N PHE A 162 0.57 -17.65 2.04
CA PHE A 162 1.94 -17.53 1.56
C PHE A 162 1.99 -17.42 0.03
N LEU A 163 1.23 -18.25 -0.69
CA LEU A 163 1.09 -18.13 -2.14
C LEU A 163 0.48 -16.79 -2.53
N THR A 164 -0.51 -16.32 -1.77
CA THR A 164 -1.14 -15.01 -2.02
C THR A 164 -0.11 -13.89 -1.89
N TRP A 165 0.68 -13.93 -0.82
CA TRP A 165 1.77 -13.00 -0.59
C TRP A 165 2.82 -13.04 -1.71
N LEU A 166 3.20 -14.24 -2.17
CA LEU A 166 4.16 -14.41 -3.27
C LEU A 166 3.64 -13.79 -4.56
N VAL A 167 2.37 -14.02 -4.91
CA VAL A 167 1.74 -13.38 -6.08
C VAL A 167 1.72 -11.86 -5.95
N MET A 168 1.42 -11.32 -4.77
CA MET A 168 1.45 -9.88 -4.54
C MET A 168 2.86 -9.31 -4.76
N VAL A 169 3.89 -9.95 -4.20
CA VAL A 169 5.30 -9.55 -4.38
C VAL A 169 5.71 -9.64 -5.85
N ALA A 170 5.42 -10.74 -6.53
CA ALA A 170 5.72 -10.92 -7.94
C ALA A 170 5.01 -9.86 -8.80
N THR A 171 3.76 -9.53 -8.49
CA THR A 171 2.98 -8.53 -9.22
C THR A 171 3.57 -7.13 -9.06
N VAL A 172 4.04 -6.78 -7.86
CA VAL A 172 4.76 -5.52 -7.60
C VAL A 172 6.09 -5.49 -8.33
N LEU A 173 6.87 -6.57 -8.28
CA LEU A 173 8.17 -6.67 -8.96
C LEU A 173 8.04 -6.55 -10.48
N VAL A 174 7.09 -7.26 -11.09
CA VAL A 174 6.81 -7.17 -12.53
C VAL A 174 6.32 -5.77 -12.89
N GLY A 175 5.44 -5.18 -12.07
CA GLY A 175 4.98 -3.81 -12.26
C GLY A 175 6.12 -2.78 -12.22
N ALA A 176 7.06 -2.94 -11.30
CA ALA A 176 8.24 -2.10 -11.17
C ALA A 176 9.21 -2.25 -12.35
N LEU A 177 9.45 -3.49 -12.82
CA LEU A 177 10.31 -3.79 -13.97
C LEU A 177 9.80 -3.18 -15.28
N LEU A 178 8.48 -2.96 -15.40
CA LEU A 178 7.85 -2.28 -16.54
C LEU A 178 7.79 -0.75 -16.36
N CYS A 179 8.88 -0.17 -15.81
CA CYS A 179 9.05 1.27 -15.57
C CYS A 179 7.89 1.91 -14.78
N GLY A 180 7.22 1.15 -13.89
CA GLY A 180 6.06 1.61 -13.12
C GLY A 180 4.75 1.72 -13.92
N VAL A 181 4.77 1.69 -15.26
CA VAL A 181 3.55 1.64 -16.09
C VAL A 181 2.83 0.29 -15.88
N GLY A 182 3.60 -0.78 -15.68
CA GLY A 182 3.06 -2.10 -15.34
C GLY A 182 2.23 -2.09 -14.05
N LEU A 183 2.53 -1.21 -13.08
CA LEU A 183 1.76 -1.08 -11.84
C LEU A 183 0.31 -0.65 -12.08
N LEU A 184 0.02 0.07 -13.17
CA LEU A 184 -1.35 0.50 -13.49
C LEU A 184 -2.31 -0.67 -13.72
N VAL A 185 -1.78 -1.78 -14.25
CA VAL A 185 -2.53 -3.02 -14.51
C VAL A 185 -2.29 -4.04 -13.40
N ALA A 186 -1.09 -4.08 -12.84
CA ALA A 186 -0.75 -4.98 -11.74
C ALA A 186 -1.55 -4.69 -10.46
N VAL A 187 -1.75 -3.42 -10.08
CA VAL A 187 -2.56 -3.05 -8.90
C VAL A 187 -4.02 -3.56 -8.95
N PRO A 188 -4.80 -3.35 -10.03
CA PRO A 188 -6.15 -3.91 -10.12
C PRO A 188 -6.17 -5.43 -10.06
N VAL A 189 -5.26 -6.09 -10.77
CA VAL A 189 -5.18 -7.55 -10.82
C VAL A 189 -4.81 -8.11 -9.44
N ALA A 190 -3.81 -7.53 -8.78
CA ALA A 190 -3.39 -7.89 -7.44
C ALA A 190 -4.53 -7.75 -6.42
N THR A 191 -5.28 -6.65 -6.48
CA THR A 191 -6.38 -6.39 -5.55
C THR A 191 -7.54 -7.35 -5.75
N LEU A 192 -7.90 -7.65 -7.01
CA LEU A 192 -8.92 -8.66 -7.33
C LEU A 192 -8.51 -10.05 -6.84
N PHE A 193 -7.25 -10.41 -7.08
CA PHE A 193 -6.70 -11.68 -6.61
C PHE A 193 -6.68 -11.77 -5.08
N LEU A 194 -6.33 -10.68 -4.39
CA LEU A 194 -6.36 -10.60 -2.92
C LEU A 194 -7.78 -10.82 -2.37
N VAL A 195 -8.80 -10.17 -2.95
CA VAL A 195 -10.20 -10.36 -2.54
C VAL A 195 -10.68 -11.77 -2.85
N TYR A 196 -10.31 -12.33 -4.01
CA TYR A 196 -10.60 -13.72 -4.35
C TYR A 196 -9.98 -14.70 -3.35
N ALA A 197 -8.69 -14.53 -3.03
CA ALA A 197 -7.98 -15.37 -2.08
C ALA A 197 -8.61 -15.28 -0.68
N TRP A 198 -8.94 -14.06 -0.23
CA TRP A 198 -9.67 -13.85 1.02
C TRP A 198 -10.98 -14.64 1.06
N ARG A 199 -11.83 -14.51 0.05
CA ARG A 199 -13.14 -15.20 0.04
C ARG A 199 -12.99 -16.71 -0.03
N ARG A 200 -12.05 -17.21 -0.83
CA ARG A 200 -11.78 -18.65 -0.94
C ARG A 200 -11.31 -19.26 0.38
N ILE A 201 -10.46 -18.57 1.12
CA ILE A 201 -9.88 -19.04 2.38
C ILE A 201 -10.85 -18.84 3.56
N SER A 202 -11.61 -17.75 3.55
CA SER A 202 -12.54 -17.37 4.62
C SER A 202 -13.94 -17.97 4.48
N GLY A 203 -14.18 -18.78 3.44
CA GLY A 203 -15.49 -19.40 3.16
C GLY A 203 -16.57 -18.41 2.67
N GLY A 204 -16.18 -17.25 2.15
CA GLY A 204 -17.10 -16.24 1.61
C GLY A 204 -17.56 -16.57 0.18
N GLN A 205 -18.62 -15.89 -0.29
CA GLN A 205 -19.15 -16.09 -1.65
C GLN A 205 -18.13 -15.69 -2.72
N VAL A 206 -17.51 -16.67 -3.37
CA VAL A 206 -16.73 -16.44 -4.60
C VAL A 206 -17.72 -16.23 -5.75
N ALA A 207 -17.51 -15.22 -6.59
CA ALA A 207 -18.37 -14.98 -7.76
C ALA A 207 -18.54 -16.29 -8.56
N PRO A 208 -19.76 -16.64 -9.02
CA PRO A 208 -19.98 -17.85 -9.79
C PRO A 208 -19.07 -17.87 -11.02
N LEU A 209 -18.43 -19.01 -11.30
CA LEU A 209 -17.80 -19.23 -12.59
C LEU A 209 -18.90 -19.06 -13.64
N THR A 210 -18.84 -17.98 -14.43
CA THR A 210 -19.78 -17.82 -15.53
C THR A 210 -19.45 -18.92 -16.54
N PRO A 211 -20.41 -19.74 -16.96
CA PRO A 211 -20.20 -20.81 -17.94
C PRO A 211 -19.82 -20.26 -19.31
#